data_AF-A0A2V6LHC9-F1
#
_entry.id   AF-A0A2V6LHC9-F1
#
_cell.length_a   1.000
_cell.length_b   1.000
_cell.length_c   1.000
_cell.angle_alpha   90.00
_cell.angle_beta   90.00
_cell.angle_gamma   90.00
#
_symmetry.space_group_name_H-M   'P 1'
#
loop_
_entity.id
_entity.type
_entity.pdbx_description
1 polymer ?
#
loop_
_entity_poly.entity_id
_entity_poly.type
_entity_poly.pdbx_seq_one_letter_code
_entity_poly.pdbx_strand_id
1 'polypeptide(L)'
;MVIRRMFLCFVLVMTGSVVLADSWLPISTVDAPTARAAHSAVFTRIDGTDHMIVWGGQDSPMIPFANTGARWTRSTDTWAATTTTNAPSGREGHPAVWTGHEMLVWGGDDGLNFLNTGGRYDPVTDTWRSTSLTGAPDGRFGHSFIWTGDRLIVWGGAIGFGGDVNTGAIYDPFEDSWSPTTTVGAPSARDGHTSIWTGSQMLVWGGISLGNYVNDGAFYDPRTDTWTPISTTNAPSPRLFFASGWDSTNLFIWGGVDSRFRPLGNGKLFNTRTGIWRTISKTNAPTPRLGATCVWSGKEFIVWGGSDANGNPIGTGAKYNPATNSWTTITTTGAPAPRSSQTAIWDGSRMVIWGGSGECCNNWFNDGFAYTP
;
A
#
# COMPACT_ATOMS: atom_id res chain seq x y z
N MET A 1 0.62 34.74 -63.15
CA MET A 1 -0.31 35.18 -62.09
C MET A 1 -0.53 33.98 -61.17
N VAL A 2 0.37 33.79 -60.20
CA VAL A 2 0.48 32.58 -59.37
C VAL A 2 -0.30 32.81 -58.08
N ILE A 3 -1.36 32.02 -57.89
CA ILE A 3 -2.18 32.03 -56.68
C ILE A 3 -1.42 31.28 -55.57
N ARG A 4 -0.88 32.03 -54.60
CA ARG A 4 -0.34 31.48 -53.36
C ARG A 4 -1.50 31.07 -52.45
N ARG A 5 -1.67 29.76 -52.24
CA ARG A 5 -2.49 29.22 -51.13
C ARG A 5 -1.70 29.40 -49.84
N MET A 6 -2.13 30.31 -48.97
CA MET A 6 -1.71 30.37 -47.57
C MET A 6 -2.25 29.13 -46.87
N PHE A 7 -1.37 28.20 -46.51
CA PHE A 7 -1.63 27.24 -45.45
C PHE A 7 -1.46 27.99 -44.12
N LEU A 8 -2.58 28.26 -43.45
CA LEU A 8 -2.58 28.76 -42.09
C LEU A 8 -2.21 27.59 -41.17
N CYS A 9 -0.94 27.50 -40.81
CA CYS A 9 -0.46 26.56 -39.81
C CYS A 9 -0.90 27.09 -38.44
N PHE A 10 -1.99 26.54 -37.89
CA PHE A 10 -2.31 26.75 -36.48
C PHE A 10 -1.28 25.99 -35.65
N VAL A 11 -0.21 26.68 -35.26
CA VAL A 11 0.62 26.26 -34.12
C VAL A 11 -0.23 26.48 -32.89
N LEU A 12 -0.91 25.43 -32.43
CA LEU A 12 -1.54 25.41 -31.12
C LEU A 12 -0.41 25.44 -30.08
N VAL A 13 -0.05 26.63 -29.63
CA VAL A 13 0.79 26.81 -28.44
C VAL A 13 -0.07 26.39 -27.24
N MET A 14 -0.05 25.09 -26.89
CA MET A 14 -0.60 24.60 -25.63
C MET A 14 0.33 25.06 -24.49
N THR A 15 0.18 26.32 -24.08
CA THR A 15 0.72 26.80 -22.80
C THR A 15 -0.39 26.65 -21.77
N GLY A 16 -0.44 25.47 -21.16
CA GLY A 16 -1.38 25.13 -20.10
C GLY A 16 -1.73 23.66 -20.14
N SER A 17 -1.10 22.84 -19.28
CA SER A 17 -1.60 21.51 -18.98
C SER A 17 -2.95 21.65 -18.31
N VAL A 18 -4.03 21.51 -19.08
CA VAL A 18 -5.37 21.36 -18.52
C VAL A 18 -5.37 20.02 -17.77
N VAL A 19 -5.30 20.06 -16.44
CA VAL A 19 -5.52 18.87 -15.63
C VAL A 19 -7.00 18.54 -15.74
N LEU A 20 -7.32 17.51 -16.51
CA LEU A 20 -8.69 17.01 -16.61
C LEU A 20 -9.01 16.27 -15.30
N ALA A 21 -10.03 16.72 -14.58
CA ALA A 21 -10.59 15.96 -13.47
C ALA A 21 -11.16 14.63 -13.98
N ASP A 22 -11.10 13.59 -13.15
CA ASP A 22 -11.46 12.22 -13.51
C ASP A 22 -10.73 11.73 -14.77
N SER A 23 -9.40 11.66 -14.72
CA SER A 23 -8.57 11.21 -15.84
C SER A 23 -7.38 10.36 -15.43
N TRP A 24 -6.99 9.46 -16.32
CA TRP A 24 -5.79 8.64 -16.20
C TRP A 24 -4.73 9.11 -17.18
N LEU A 25 -3.49 9.19 -16.70
CA LEU A 25 -2.31 9.43 -17.53
C LEU A 25 -1.28 8.34 -17.30
N PRO A 26 -0.67 7.77 -18.35
CA PRO A 26 0.43 6.83 -18.19
C PRO A 26 1.64 7.55 -17.59
N ILE A 27 2.44 6.79 -16.84
CA ILE A 27 3.76 7.19 -16.37
C ILE A 27 4.79 6.59 -17.34
N SER A 28 5.87 7.32 -17.60
CA SER A 28 6.96 6.83 -18.44
C SER A 28 7.48 5.47 -17.98
N THR A 29 7.72 4.59 -18.95
CA THR A 29 8.35 3.28 -18.75
C THR A 29 9.82 3.26 -19.19
N VAL A 30 10.35 4.40 -19.66
CA VAL A 30 11.76 4.53 -20.03
C VAL A 30 12.61 4.46 -18.76
N ASP A 31 13.55 3.52 -18.74
CA ASP A 31 14.44 3.22 -17.59
C ASP A 31 13.69 2.84 -16.30
N ALA A 32 12.43 2.43 -16.44
CA ALA A 32 11.59 1.99 -15.34
C ALA A 32 12.07 0.62 -14.79
N PRO A 33 11.78 0.31 -13.51
CA PRO A 33 12.13 -0.98 -12.94
C PRO A 33 11.46 -2.14 -13.68
N THR A 34 12.06 -3.33 -13.58
CA THR A 34 11.51 -4.58 -14.13
C THR A 34 10.07 -4.82 -13.68
N ALA A 35 9.30 -5.53 -14.51
CA ALA A 35 7.92 -5.93 -14.20
C ALA A 35 7.88 -6.67 -12.87
N ARG A 36 7.05 -6.21 -11.93
CA ARG A 36 7.09 -6.71 -10.55
C ARG A 36 5.77 -6.61 -9.81
N ALA A 37 5.57 -7.53 -8.88
CA ALA A 37 4.47 -7.52 -7.90
C ALA A 37 5.03 -7.67 -6.48
N ALA A 38 4.16 -7.45 -5.48
CA ALA A 38 4.51 -7.55 -4.05
C ALA A 38 5.77 -6.75 -3.65
N HIS A 39 6.04 -5.67 -4.40
CA HIS A 39 7.04 -4.67 -4.10
C HIS A 39 6.45 -3.60 -3.16
N SER A 40 7.31 -2.72 -2.66
CA SER A 40 6.88 -1.57 -1.89
C SER A 40 7.21 -0.27 -2.62
N ALA A 41 6.46 0.79 -2.32
CA ALA A 41 6.78 2.12 -2.79
C ALA A 41 6.48 3.17 -1.72
N VAL A 42 7.26 4.25 -1.72
CA VAL A 42 7.01 5.45 -0.92
C VAL A 42 6.96 6.68 -1.82
N PHE A 43 6.16 7.67 -1.42
CA PHE A 43 6.16 8.99 -2.04
C PHE A 43 6.84 9.99 -1.12
N THR A 44 7.69 10.84 -1.68
CA THR A 44 8.47 11.82 -0.92
C THR A 44 8.77 13.06 -1.75
N ARG A 45 9.17 14.14 -1.08
CA ARG A 45 9.71 15.34 -1.69
C ARG A 45 11.17 15.51 -1.29
N ILE A 46 12.06 15.55 -2.27
CA ILE A 46 13.51 15.72 -2.10
C ILE A 46 13.92 16.98 -2.86
N ASP A 47 14.60 17.92 -2.20
CA ASP A 47 15.05 19.19 -2.79
C ASP A 47 13.96 19.96 -3.55
N GLY A 48 12.73 19.87 -3.08
CA GLY A 48 11.59 20.54 -3.70
C GLY A 48 11.03 19.83 -4.93
N THR A 49 11.44 18.60 -5.21
CA THR A 49 10.92 17.76 -6.28
C THR A 49 10.21 16.53 -5.73
N ASP A 50 9.07 16.18 -6.33
CA ASP A 50 8.26 15.03 -5.94
C ASP A 50 8.78 13.74 -6.57
N HIS A 51 8.91 12.71 -5.74
CA HIS A 51 9.44 11.41 -6.14
C HIS A 51 8.58 10.26 -5.62
N MET A 52 8.50 9.21 -6.43
CA MET A 52 8.12 7.88 -5.97
C MET A 52 9.37 6.99 -5.98
N ILE A 53 9.63 6.28 -4.90
CA ILE A 53 10.72 5.29 -4.81
C ILE A 53 10.06 3.92 -4.73
N VAL A 54 10.41 3.03 -5.66
CA VAL A 54 9.96 1.63 -5.72
C VAL A 54 11.13 0.73 -5.39
N TRP A 55 10.94 -0.30 -4.57
CA TRP A 55 12.00 -1.25 -4.24
C TRP A 55 11.47 -2.69 -4.05
N GLY A 56 12.31 -3.65 -4.42
CA GLY A 56 12.09 -5.08 -4.23
C GLY A 56 10.94 -5.65 -5.06
N GLY A 57 10.35 -6.75 -4.58
CA GLY A 57 9.26 -7.49 -5.20
C GLY A 57 9.72 -8.66 -6.08
N GLN A 58 8.76 -9.47 -6.49
CA GLN A 58 8.99 -10.57 -7.42
C GLN A 58 8.97 -10.04 -8.86
N ASP A 59 10.09 -10.12 -9.54
CA ASP A 59 10.27 -9.71 -10.94
C ASP A 59 10.65 -10.86 -11.89
N SER A 60 10.68 -12.08 -11.36
CA SER A 60 10.97 -13.33 -12.06
C SER A 60 10.23 -14.49 -11.39
N PRO A 61 9.83 -15.53 -12.13
CA PRO A 61 9.24 -16.74 -11.52
C PRO A 61 10.23 -17.50 -10.65
N MET A 62 11.53 -17.24 -10.81
CA MET A 62 12.61 -17.91 -10.07
C MET A 62 13.25 -16.94 -9.07
N ILE A 63 13.66 -17.48 -7.92
CA ILE A 63 14.54 -16.80 -6.96
C ILE A 63 15.95 -16.57 -7.55
N PRO A 64 16.70 -15.55 -7.10
CA PRO A 64 16.32 -14.58 -6.07
C PRO A 64 15.31 -13.53 -6.58
N PHE A 65 14.48 -13.02 -5.68
CA PHE A 65 13.63 -11.86 -5.94
C PHE A 65 14.45 -10.58 -6.11
N ALA A 66 13.82 -9.50 -6.56
CA ALA A 66 14.51 -8.24 -6.80
C ALA A 66 15.06 -7.66 -5.49
N ASN A 67 16.34 -7.28 -5.50
CA ASN A 67 16.95 -6.35 -4.54
C ASN A 67 17.20 -4.95 -5.14
N THR A 68 16.59 -4.70 -6.31
CA THR A 68 16.73 -3.48 -7.08
C THR A 68 15.58 -2.52 -6.80
N GLY A 69 15.86 -1.23 -6.90
CA GLY A 69 14.86 -0.17 -6.82
C GLY A 69 15.07 0.90 -7.87
N ALA A 70 14.07 1.76 -8.01
CA ALA A 70 14.11 2.91 -8.91
C ALA A 70 13.33 4.08 -8.31
N ARG A 71 13.82 5.29 -8.59
CA ARG A 71 13.20 6.56 -8.21
C ARG A 71 12.62 7.24 -9.44
N TRP A 72 11.31 7.42 -9.45
CA TRP A 72 10.60 8.23 -10.42
C TRP A 72 10.57 9.69 -9.99
N THR A 73 10.79 10.60 -10.92
CA THR A 73 10.72 12.05 -10.72
C THR A 73 9.50 12.60 -11.42
N ARG A 74 8.56 13.13 -10.63
CA ARG A 74 7.23 13.52 -11.13
C ARG A 74 7.27 14.63 -12.19
N SER A 75 8.11 15.65 -12.00
CA SER A 75 8.15 16.84 -12.86
C SER A 75 8.75 16.59 -14.23
N THR A 76 9.62 15.59 -14.35
CA THR A 76 10.31 15.21 -15.59
C THR A 76 9.75 13.92 -16.19
N ASP A 77 8.94 13.18 -15.45
CA ASP A 77 8.46 11.84 -15.80
C ASP A 77 9.60 10.88 -16.18
N THR A 78 10.65 10.87 -15.36
CA THR A 78 11.86 10.05 -15.60
C THR A 78 12.17 9.15 -14.42
N TRP A 79 12.75 7.99 -14.72
CA TRP A 79 13.24 7.02 -13.75
C TRP A 79 14.75 7.09 -13.63
N ALA A 80 15.25 6.79 -12.43
CA ALA A 80 16.67 6.52 -12.18
C ALA A 80 16.77 5.31 -11.25
N ALA A 81 17.64 4.35 -11.56
CA ALA A 81 17.91 3.23 -10.66
C ALA A 81 18.52 3.73 -9.35
N THR A 82 18.14 3.11 -8.23
CA THR A 82 18.78 3.34 -6.92
C THR A 82 19.98 2.43 -6.78
N THR A 83 20.94 2.78 -5.92
CA THR A 83 22.08 1.90 -5.64
C THR A 83 21.63 0.53 -5.11
N THR A 84 22.38 -0.51 -5.48
CA THR A 84 22.29 -1.86 -4.88
C THR A 84 23.40 -2.09 -3.84
N THR A 85 24.31 -1.13 -3.67
CA THR A 85 25.40 -1.22 -2.70
C THR A 85 24.81 -1.21 -1.30
N ASN A 86 25.08 -2.26 -0.52
CA ASN A 86 24.52 -2.49 0.83
C ASN A 86 22.98 -2.58 0.88
N ALA A 87 22.30 -2.73 -0.25
CA ALA A 87 20.87 -2.96 -0.26
C ALA A 87 20.53 -4.30 0.44
N PRO A 88 19.39 -4.41 1.13
CA PRO A 88 18.95 -5.69 1.70
C PRO A 88 18.83 -6.78 0.63
N SER A 89 18.84 -8.05 1.05
CA SER A 89 18.58 -9.18 0.14
C SER A 89 17.24 -9.02 -0.58
N GLY A 90 17.15 -9.55 -1.80
CA GLY A 90 15.96 -9.46 -2.61
C GLY A 90 14.79 -10.19 -1.96
N ARG A 91 13.61 -9.56 -2.00
CA ARG A 91 12.45 -9.98 -1.22
C ARG A 91 11.14 -9.45 -1.77
N GLU A 92 10.05 -10.15 -1.47
CA GLU A 92 8.69 -9.71 -1.74
C GLU A 92 7.85 -9.62 -0.47
N GLY A 93 6.65 -9.02 -0.58
CA GLY A 93 5.67 -8.95 0.50
C GLY A 93 6.12 -8.12 1.71
N HIS A 94 7.23 -7.40 1.58
CA HIS A 94 7.76 -6.50 2.60
C HIS A 94 7.07 -5.13 2.47
N PRO A 95 6.69 -4.51 3.59
CA PRO A 95 6.22 -3.13 3.61
C PRO A 95 7.39 -2.14 3.54
N ALA A 96 7.07 -0.89 3.20
CA ALA A 96 7.97 0.23 3.35
C ALA A 96 7.26 1.46 3.92
N VAL A 97 8.01 2.30 4.66
CA VAL A 97 7.55 3.60 5.15
C VAL A 97 8.57 4.69 4.84
N TRP A 98 8.09 5.91 4.66
CA TRP A 98 8.93 7.10 4.61
C TRP A 98 9.02 7.72 6.00
N THR A 99 10.23 7.94 6.51
CA THR A 99 10.44 8.54 7.83
C THR A 99 10.30 10.07 7.83
N GLY A 100 10.32 10.68 6.64
CA GLY A 100 10.58 12.12 6.46
C GLY A 100 11.92 12.38 5.76
N HIS A 101 12.88 11.46 5.87
CA HIS A 101 14.22 11.60 5.27
C HIS A 101 14.79 10.31 4.68
N GLU A 102 14.35 9.13 5.10
CA GLU A 102 14.78 7.84 4.55
C GLU A 102 13.59 6.89 4.36
N MET A 103 13.74 5.93 3.44
CA MET A 103 12.79 4.83 3.26
C MET A 103 13.24 3.65 4.11
N LEU A 104 12.36 3.14 4.97
CA LEU A 104 12.60 1.92 5.74
C LEU A 104 11.90 0.73 5.07
N VAL A 105 12.61 -0.38 4.93
CA VAL A 105 12.07 -1.69 4.54
C VAL A 105 12.49 -2.72 5.58
N TRP A 106 11.63 -3.67 5.90
CA TRP A 106 11.96 -4.76 6.82
C TRP A 106 10.98 -5.92 6.63
N GLY A 107 11.40 -7.13 6.97
CA GLY A 107 10.53 -8.29 6.84
C GLY A 107 10.45 -8.82 5.41
N GLY A 108 9.35 -9.51 5.11
CA GLY A 108 9.07 -10.12 3.80
C GLY A 108 9.67 -11.52 3.65
N ASP A 109 9.62 -12.01 2.43
CA ASP A 109 10.04 -13.36 2.03
C ASP A 109 11.09 -13.28 0.91
N ASP A 110 12.20 -14.02 1.02
CA ASP A 110 13.20 -14.17 -0.06
C ASP A 110 12.94 -15.39 -0.97
N GLY A 111 11.82 -16.09 -0.74
CA GLY A 111 11.38 -17.30 -1.43
C GLY A 111 11.85 -18.58 -0.74
N LEU A 112 12.70 -18.46 0.29
CA LEU A 112 13.17 -19.57 1.12
C LEU A 112 12.85 -19.33 2.61
N ASN A 113 12.90 -18.08 3.07
CA ASN A 113 12.79 -17.69 4.47
C ASN A 113 12.02 -16.38 4.62
N PHE A 114 11.25 -16.29 5.71
CA PHE A 114 10.77 -15.01 6.19
C PHE A 114 11.89 -14.28 6.93
N LEU A 115 12.05 -13.00 6.63
CA LEU A 115 13.24 -12.24 6.96
C LEU A 115 13.03 -11.41 8.22
N ASN A 116 14.01 -11.37 9.12
CA ASN A 116 14.07 -10.42 10.24
C ASN A 116 15.05 -9.26 9.98
N THR A 117 15.46 -9.14 8.71
CA THR A 117 16.40 -8.13 8.24
C THR A 117 15.65 -7.01 7.52
N GLY A 118 16.27 -5.84 7.47
CA GLY A 118 15.75 -4.68 6.77
C GLY A 118 16.86 -3.71 6.37
N GLY A 119 16.45 -2.61 5.76
CA GLY A 119 17.35 -1.55 5.31
C GLY A 119 16.70 -0.18 5.39
N ARG A 120 17.55 0.83 5.49
CA ARG A 120 17.21 2.24 5.48
C ARG A 120 17.89 2.88 4.28
N TYR A 121 17.11 3.45 3.38
CA TYR A 121 17.58 4.05 2.16
C TYR A 121 17.47 5.57 2.24
N ASP A 122 18.62 6.24 2.16
CA ASP A 122 18.72 7.69 2.04
C ASP A 122 18.78 8.06 0.55
N PRO A 123 17.73 8.68 -0.01
CA PRO A 123 17.71 9.04 -1.42
C PRO A 123 18.50 10.32 -1.75
N VAL A 124 18.94 11.09 -0.76
CA VAL A 124 19.81 12.27 -0.97
C VAL A 124 21.24 11.81 -1.26
N THR A 125 21.71 10.81 -0.51
CA THR A 125 23.05 10.25 -0.68
C THR A 125 23.10 9.01 -1.58
N ASP A 126 21.94 8.46 -1.95
CA ASP A 126 21.80 7.18 -2.65
C ASP A 126 22.57 6.07 -1.91
N THR A 127 22.27 5.88 -0.63
CA THR A 127 22.93 4.87 0.21
C THR A 127 21.94 4.05 1.04
N TRP A 128 22.26 2.77 1.20
CA TRP A 128 21.57 1.86 2.11
C TRP A 128 22.37 1.64 3.39
N ARG A 129 21.66 1.49 4.51
CA ARG A 129 22.17 1.01 5.80
C ARG A 129 21.29 -0.11 6.30
N SER A 130 21.87 -1.20 6.81
CA SER A 130 21.09 -2.29 7.40
C SER A 130 20.46 -1.85 8.71
N THR A 131 19.29 -2.40 9.05
CA THR A 131 18.74 -2.31 10.41
C THR A 131 19.45 -3.30 11.32
N SER A 132 19.68 -2.94 12.58
CA SER A 132 20.21 -3.84 13.60
C SER A 132 19.35 -5.09 13.80
N LEU A 133 20.00 -6.19 14.16
CA LEU A 133 19.35 -7.43 14.60
C LEU A 133 19.18 -7.48 16.13
N THR A 134 19.72 -6.50 16.86
CA THR A 134 19.67 -6.48 18.32
C THR A 134 18.24 -6.25 18.78
N GLY A 135 17.64 -7.28 19.38
CA GLY A 135 16.24 -7.27 19.82
C GLY A 135 15.22 -7.39 18.70
N ALA A 136 15.65 -7.60 17.44
CA ALA A 136 14.74 -7.68 16.30
C ALA A 136 13.79 -8.88 16.48
N PRO A 137 12.50 -8.73 16.16
CA PRO A 137 11.55 -9.83 16.26
C PRO A 137 11.81 -10.87 15.16
N ASP A 138 11.24 -12.07 15.29
CA ASP A 138 11.37 -13.14 14.29
C ASP A 138 10.96 -12.67 12.88
N GLY A 139 11.59 -13.28 11.89
CA GLY A 139 11.37 -12.93 10.50
C GLY A 139 9.95 -13.24 10.07
N ARG A 140 9.29 -12.28 9.39
CA ARG A 140 7.84 -12.33 9.21
C ARG A 140 7.34 -11.65 7.94
N PHE A 141 6.19 -12.11 7.48
CA PHE A 141 5.40 -11.54 6.38
C PHE A 141 3.98 -11.19 6.87
N GLY A 142 3.28 -10.30 6.16
CA GLY A 142 1.88 -9.97 6.47
C GLY A 142 1.65 -9.23 7.80
N HIS A 143 2.70 -8.59 8.33
CA HIS A 143 2.71 -7.89 9.61
C HIS A 143 2.29 -6.42 9.49
N SER A 144 1.90 -5.81 10.61
CA SER A 144 1.79 -4.35 10.74
C SER A 144 3.16 -3.69 10.65
N PHE A 145 3.26 -2.58 9.93
CA PHE A 145 4.48 -1.81 9.75
C PHE A 145 4.16 -0.32 9.75
N ILE A 146 4.30 0.31 10.92
CA ILE A 146 3.75 1.65 11.18
C ILE A 146 4.83 2.62 11.65
N TRP A 147 5.05 3.69 10.89
CA TRP A 147 5.86 4.82 11.33
C TRP A 147 5.04 5.73 12.25
N THR A 148 5.53 5.98 13.46
CA THR A 148 4.88 6.83 14.47
C THR A 148 5.16 8.33 14.25
N GLY A 149 6.16 8.64 13.43
CA GLY A 149 6.78 9.96 13.30
C GLY A 149 8.24 9.97 13.75
N ASP A 150 8.62 9.04 14.63
CA ASP A 150 9.96 8.93 15.23
C ASP A 150 10.47 7.49 15.37
N ARG A 151 9.58 6.51 15.45
CA ARG A 151 9.88 5.09 15.61
C ARG A 151 9.02 4.26 14.66
N LEU A 152 9.44 3.02 14.44
CA LEU A 152 8.73 2.05 13.62
C LEU A 152 8.15 0.93 14.49
N ILE A 153 6.86 0.66 14.38
CA ILE A 153 6.20 -0.46 15.06
C ILE A 153 6.01 -1.61 14.08
N VAL A 154 6.46 -2.81 14.47
CA VAL A 154 6.23 -4.09 13.81
C VAL A 154 5.37 -4.95 14.71
N TRP A 155 4.26 -5.50 14.22
CA TRP A 155 3.41 -6.38 15.03
C TRP A 155 2.64 -7.41 14.19
N GLY A 156 2.45 -8.61 14.74
CA GLY A 156 1.72 -9.68 14.10
C GLY A 156 2.47 -10.27 12.91
N GLY A 157 1.74 -10.80 11.94
CA GLY A 157 2.29 -11.50 10.78
C GLY A 157 2.50 -12.99 11.04
N ALA A 158 2.99 -13.70 10.02
CA ALA A 158 3.36 -15.11 10.09
C ALA A 158 4.89 -15.26 10.08
N ILE A 159 5.40 -16.23 10.83
CA ILE A 159 6.85 -16.54 10.98
C ILE A 159 7.24 -17.89 10.33
N GLY A 160 6.63 -18.21 9.20
CA GLY A 160 6.86 -19.45 8.45
C GLY A 160 6.20 -20.63 9.14
N PHE A 161 6.94 -21.71 9.38
CA PHE A 161 6.43 -22.90 10.08
C PHE A 161 5.98 -22.64 11.53
N GLY A 162 6.36 -21.50 12.12
CA GLY A 162 5.87 -21.10 13.44
C GLY A 162 4.42 -20.56 13.46
N GLY A 163 3.82 -20.32 12.28
CA GLY A 163 2.46 -19.81 12.14
C GLY A 163 2.31 -18.32 12.43
N ASP A 164 1.07 -17.88 12.64
CA ASP A 164 0.73 -16.50 12.98
C ASP A 164 1.24 -16.15 14.38
N VAL A 165 1.67 -14.91 14.59
CA VAL A 165 2.11 -14.42 15.92
C VAL A 165 1.32 -13.19 16.36
N ASN A 166 1.29 -12.94 17.68
CA ASN A 166 0.84 -11.68 18.29
C ASN A 166 2.00 -10.92 18.94
N THR A 167 3.24 -11.29 18.60
CA THR A 167 4.46 -10.60 19.04
C THR A 167 4.77 -9.43 18.11
N GLY A 168 5.56 -8.49 18.61
CA GLY A 168 5.98 -7.31 17.87
C GLY A 168 7.18 -6.64 18.53
N ALA A 169 7.71 -5.60 17.88
CA ALA A 169 8.77 -4.77 18.39
C ALA A 169 8.67 -3.34 17.84
N ILE A 170 9.24 -2.40 18.59
CA ILE A 170 9.43 -1.00 18.21
C ILE A 170 10.91 -0.81 17.86
N TYR A 171 11.19 -0.36 16.64
CA TYR A 171 12.51 0.01 16.18
C TYR A 171 12.77 1.50 16.38
N ASP A 172 13.89 1.81 17.02
CA ASP A 172 14.43 3.16 17.15
C ASP A 172 15.58 3.34 16.15
N PRO A 173 15.41 4.17 15.09
CA PRO A 173 16.46 4.38 14.08
C PRO A 173 17.63 5.25 14.57
N PHE A 174 17.48 5.96 15.69
CA PHE A 174 18.57 6.73 16.30
C PHE A 174 19.51 5.82 17.09
N GLU A 175 18.96 4.90 17.87
CA GLU A 175 19.73 3.90 18.62
C GLU A 175 20.11 2.68 17.78
N ASP A 176 19.46 2.47 16.63
CA ASP A 176 19.56 1.26 15.81
C ASP A 176 19.31 0.00 16.66
N SER A 177 18.18 -0.01 17.35
CA SER A 177 17.81 -1.07 18.29
C SER A 177 16.31 -1.34 18.27
N TRP A 178 15.93 -2.55 18.67
CA TRP A 178 14.54 -2.99 18.77
C TRP A 178 14.16 -3.27 20.22
N SER A 179 12.96 -2.87 20.61
CA SER A 179 12.36 -3.18 21.91
C SER A 179 11.06 -3.96 21.71
N PRO A 180 10.85 -5.11 22.37
CA PRO A 180 9.64 -5.91 22.19
C PRO A 180 8.39 -5.16 22.68
N THR A 181 7.26 -5.38 22.02
CA THR A 181 5.93 -4.94 22.49
C THR A 181 5.33 -5.99 23.43
N THR A 182 4.48 -5.58 24.37
CA THR A 182 3.73 -6.53 25.20
C THR A 182 2.80 -7.41 24.37
N THR A 183 2.67 -8.67 24.79
CA THR A 183 1.63 -9.60 24.33
C THR A 183 0.41 -9.62 25.26
N VAL A 184 0.51 -8.97 26.43
CA VAL A 184 -0.57 -8.91 27.41
C VAL A 184 -1.71 -8.05 26.86
N GLY A 185 -2.88 -8.66 26.70
CA GLY A 185 -4.07 -8.00 26.15
C GLY A 185 -4.04 -7.77 24.64
N ALA A 186 -2.97 -8.21 23.94
CA ALA A 186 -2.90 -8.13 22.49
C ALA A 186 -4.00 -8.98 21.83
N PRO A 187 -4.48 -8.61 20.63
CA PRO A 187 -5.36 -9.47 19.84
C PRO A 187 -4.72 -10.84 19.59
N SER A 188 -5.54 -11.82 19.18
CA SER A 188 -5.04 -13.12 18.77
C SER A 188 -3.97 -12.99 17.68
N ALA A 189 -3.03 -13.95 17.67
CA ALA A 189 -2.00 -14.04 16.65
C ALA A 189 -2.60 -14.05 15.25
N ARG A 190 -2.12 -13.19 14.36
CA ARG A 190 -2.74 -12.94 13.06
C ARG A 190 -1.81 -12.33 12.02
N ASP A 191 -2.12 -12.56 10.76
CA ASP A 191 -1.55 -11.86 9.62
C ASP A 191 -2.66 -11.36 8.67
N GLY A 192 -2.27 -10.58 7.65
CA GLY A 192 -3.18 -10.06 6.63
C GLY A 192 -4.22 -9.05 7.16
N HIS A 193 -4.04 -8.56 8.39
CA HIS A 193 -4.83 -7.50 9.00
C HIS A 193 -4.45 -6.13 8.43
N THR A 194 -5.31 -5.14 8.66
CA THR A 194 -4.94 -3.74 8.44
C THR A 194 -4.42 -3.13 9.72
N SER A 195 -3.55 -2.12 9.58
CA SER A 195 -3.17 -1.25 10.67
C SER A 195 -3.02 0.20 10.25
N ILE A 196 -3.32 1.11 11.18
CA ILE A 196 -3.19 2.56 10.99
C ILE A 196 -2.51 3.21 12.19
N TRP A 197 -1.91 4.37 11.98
CA TRP A 197 -1.47 5.26 13.05
C TRP A 197 -2.50 6.38 13.26
N THR A 198 -3.02 6.51 14.49
CA THR A 198 -3.95 7.60 14.84
C THR A 198 -3.27 8.93 15.16
N GLY A 199 -1.93 8.96 15.14
CA GLY A 199 -1.12 10.04 15.71
C GLY A 199 -0.64 9.76 17.13
N SER A 200 -1.24 8.78 17.82
CA SER A 200 -0.85 8.40 19.17
C SER A 200 -0.85 6.90 19.45
N GLN A 201 -1.62 6.12 18.69
CA GLN A 201 -1.82 4.70 18.89
C GLN A 201 -1.88 3.98 17.54
N MET A 202 -1.41 2.74 17.50
CA MET A 202 -1.60 1.86 16.35
C MET A 202 -2.94 1.15 16.51
N LEU A 203 -3.84 1.22 15.52
CA LEU A 203 -5.02 0.34 15.49
C LEU A 203 -4.73 -0.85 14.57
N VAL A 204 -5.12 -2.05 14.99
CA VAL A 204 -5.14 -3.27 14.19
C VAL A 204 -6.57 -3.77 14.03
N TRP A 205 -6.96 -4.24 12.84
CA TRP A 205 -8.27 -4.87 12.63
C TRP A 205 -8.28 -5.94 11.53
N GLY A 206 -9.10 -6.98 11.74
CA GLY A 206 -9.32 -8.05 10.77
C GLY A 206 -8.13 -9.01 10.68
N GLY A 207 -7.95 -9.62 9.51
CA GLY A 207 -6.90 -10.61 9.27
C GLY A 207 -7.41 -12.05 9.36
N ILE A 208 -6.46 -12.98 9.43
CA ILE A 208 -6.69 -14.40 9.70
C ILE A 208 -5.90 -14.80 10.93
N SER A 209 -6.48 -15.68 11.74
CA SER A 209 -5.92 -16.17 12.99
C SER A 209 -6.23 -17.66 13.11
N LEU A 210 -5.20 -18.50 13.16
CA LEU A 210 -5.35 -19.96 13.26
C LEU A 210 -6.28 -20.51 12.15
N GLY A 211 -6.12 -20.02 10.92
CA GLY A 211 -6.94 -20.41 9.77
C GLY A 211 -8.35 -19.82 9.73
N ASN A 212 -8.76 -19.02 10.72
CA ASN A 212 -10.07 -18.39 10.78
C ASN A 212 -9.97 -16.90 10.49
N TYR A 213 -10.81 -16.39 9.59
CA TYR A 213 -10.87 -14.95 9.36
C TYR A 213 -11.49 -14.30 10.60
N VAL A 214 -10.96 -13.15 11.01
CA VAL A 214 -11.41 -12.44 12.21
C VAL A 214 -11.98 -11.05 11.88
N ASN A 215 -12.79 -10.51 12.77
CA ASN A 215 -13.40 -9.17 12.66
C ASN A 215 -13.26 -8.32 13.92
N ASP A 216 -12.35 -8.71 14.80
CA ASP A 216 -11.95 -7.97 15.99
C ASP A 216 -10.66 -7.18 15.73
N GLY A 217 -10.21 -6.46 16.76
CA GLY A 217 -9.05 -5.59 16.69
C GLY A 217 -8.79 -4.89 18.02
N ALA A 218 -7.71 -4.12 18.07
CA ALA A 218 -7.34 -3.34 19.24
C ALA A 218 -6.48 -2.12 18.86
N PHE A 219 -6.48 -1.13 19.75
CA PHE A 219 -5.47 -0.09 19.79
C PHE A 219 -4.27 -0.57 20.61
N TYR A 220 -3.06 -0.27 20.14
CA TYR A 220 -1.80 -0.37 20.87
C TYR A 220 -1.27 1.02 21.16
N ASP A 221 -1.01 1.30 22.45
CA ASP A 221 -0.35 2.53 22.89
C ASP A 221 1.13 2.25 23.19
N PRO A 222 2.07 2.75 22.36
CA PRO A 222 3.50 2.51 22.57
C PRO A 222 4.08 3.28 23.77
N ARG A 223 3.37 4.27 24.34
CA ARG A 223 3.86 5.03 25.51
C ARG A 223 3.68 4.27 26.81
N THR A 224 2.61 3.49 26.89
CA THR A 224 2.26 2.70 28.07
C THR A 224 2.47 1.21 27.86
N ASP A 225 2.80 0.78 26.63
CA ASP A 225 2.91 -0.62 26.22
C ASP A 225 1.64 -1.41 26.58
N THR A 226 0.51 -0.92 26.09
CA THR A 226 -0.81 -1.50 26.42
C THR A 226 -1.72 -1.63 25.21
N TRP A 227 -2.47 -2.74 25.17
CA TRP A 227 -3.53 -2.99 24.19
C TRP A 227 -4.92 -2.71 24.75
N THR A 228 -5.79 -2.10 23.94
CA THR A 228 -7.20 -1.85 24.26
C THR A 228 -8.09 -2.36 23.13
N PRO A 229 -8.96 -3.37 23.36
CA PRO A 229 -9.84 -3.91 22.34
C PRO A 229 -10.78 -2.84 21.76
N ILE A 230 -11.04 -2.91 20.44
CA ILE A 230 -12.08 -2.08 19.82
C ILE A 230 -13.42 -2.81 19.82
N SER A 231 -14.51 -2.06 19.71
CA SER A 231 -15.86 -2.62 19.64
C SER A 231 -16.04 -3.50 18.40
N THR A 232 -16.60 -4.69 18.59
CA THR A 232 -17.06 -5.57 17.50
C THR A 232 -18.53 -5.33 17.14
N THR A 233 -19.24 -4.50 17.92
CA THR A 233 -20.63 -4.15 17.66
C THR A 233 -20.76 -3.45 16.30
N ASN A 234 -21.56 -4.03 15.41
CA ASN A 234 -21.73 -3.58 14.03
C ASN A 234 -20.45 -3.60 13.18
N ALA A 235 -19.40 -4.30 13.57
CA ALA A 235 -18.20 -4.51 12.75
C ALA A 235 -18.54 -5.23 11.43
N PRO A 236 -17.69 -5.12 10.39
CA PRO A 236 -17.85 -5.94 9.19
C PRO A 236 -17.78 -7.43 9.52
N SER A 237 -18.30 -8.27 8.62
CA SER A 237 -18.01 -9.71 8.68
C SER A 237 -16.50 -9.96 8.59
N PRO A 238 -15.99 -11.05 9.19
CA PRO A 238 -14.59 -11.43 9.07
C PRO A 238 -14.13 -11.54 7.61
N ARG A 239 -12.90 -11.08 7.32
CA ARG A 239 -12.40 -10.94 5.94
C ARG A 239 -10.89 -10.79 5.83
N LEU A 240 -10.38 -11.09 4.63
CA LEU A 240 -8.99 -10.86 4.18
C LEU A 240 -8.97 -10.07 2.86
N PHE A 241 -7.79 -9.57 2.48
CA PHE A 241 -7.53 -8.93 1.17
C PHE A 241 -8.47 -7.77 0.83
N PHE A 242 -8.96 -7.07 1.86
CA PHE A 242 -9.84 -5.91 1.73
C PHE A 242 -9.01 -4.63 1.52
N ALA A 243 -9.60 -3.66 0.82
CA ALA A 243 -9.06 -2.32 0.75
C ALA A 243 -9.25 -1.62 2.09
N SER A 244 -8.22 -0.93 2.58
CA SER A 244 -8.29 -0.18 3.83
C SER A 244 -7.67 1.20 3.71
N GLY A 245 -8.26 2.20 4.38
CA GLY A 245 -7.79 3.58 4.32
C GLY A 245 -8.03 4.32 5.64
N TRP A 246 -7.45 5.50 5.78
CA TRP A 246 -7.53 6.30 7.00
C TRP A 246 -7.68 7.78 6.66
N ASP A 247 -8.73 8.44 7.16
CA ASP A 247 -8.99 9.88 6.93
C ASP A 247 -8.57 10.79 8.10
N SER A 248 -7.73 10.32 9.03
CA SER A 248 -7.45 10.94 10.36
C SER A 248 -8.52 10.78 11.44
N THR A 249 -9.68 10.20 11.11
CA THR A 249 -10.77 9.98 12.08
C THR A 249 -11.38 8.59 11.97
N ASN A 250 -11.53 8.08 10.75
CA ASN A 250 -12.21 6.86 10.40
C ASN A 250 -11.28 5.91 9.64
N LEU A 251 -11.20 4.67 10.11
CA LEU A 251 -10.65 3.55 9.33
C LEU A 251 -11.72 3.09 8.34
N PHE A 252 -11.41 3.07 7.05
CA PHE A 252 -12.25 2.49 6.01
C PHE A 252 -11.88 1.02 5.80
N ILE A 253 -12.89 0.18 5.63
CA ILE A 253 -12.76 -1.21 5.21
C ILE A 253 -13.71 -1.43 4.04
N TRP A 254 -13.22 -1.88 2.90
CA TRP A 254 -14.04 -2.18 1.73
C TRP A 254 -13.62 -3.46 1.01
N GLY A 255 -14.59 -4.29 0.67
CA GLY A 255 -14.38 -5.52 -0.09
C GLY A 255 -13.65 -6.60 0.71
N GLY A 256 -12.73 -7.30 0.03
CA GLY A 256 -12.04 -8.49 0.55
C GLY A 256 -12.79 -9.77 0.24
N VAL A 257 -12.40 -10.86 0.90
CA VAL A 257 -13.04 -12.18 0.81
C VAL A 257 -13.56 -12.66 2.15
N ASP A 258 -14.63 -13.46 2.13
CA ASP A 258 -15.05 -14.24 3.29
C ASP A 258 -14.33 -15.60 3.39
N SER A 259 -14.59 -16.37 4.45
CA SER A 259 -13.97 -17.67 4.69
C SER A 259 -14.29 -18.75 3.65
N ARG A 260 -15.20 -18.48 2.72
CA ARG A 260 -15.49 -19.33 1.55
C ARG A 260 -14.84 -18.80 0.28
N PHE A 261 -13.89 -17.89 0.43
CA PHE A 261 -13.18 -17.21 -0.65
C PHE A 261 -14.10 -16.42 -1.59
N ARG A 262 -15.27 -15.97 -1.11
CA ARG A 262 -16.20 -15.19 -1.93
C ARG A 262 -15.87 -13.70 -1.80
N PRO A 263 -15.62 -12.99 -2.91
CA PRO A 263 -15.39 -11.54 -2.87
C PRO A 263 -16.57 -10.79 -2.29
N LEU A 264 -16.29 -9.74 -1.54
CA LEU A 264 -17.28 -8.91 -0.85
C LEU A 264 -17.41 -7.57 -1.57
N GLY A 265 -18.66 -7.10 -1.71
CA GLY A 265 -19.01 -5.76 -2.23
C GLY A 265 -19.61 -4.88 -1.14
N ASN A 266 -19.03 -4.95 0.05
CA ASN A 266 -19.52 -4.22 1.21
C ASN A 266 -18.35 -3.76 2.09
N GLY A 267 -18.63 -2.80 2.97
CA GLY A 267 -17.63 -2.23 3.84
C GLY A 267 -18.24 -1.39 4.95
N LYS A 268 -17.37 -0.97 5.87
CA LYS A 268 -17.73 -0.09 6.98
C LYS A 268 -16.59 0.87 7.27
N LEU A 269 -16.92 1.96 7.94
CA LEU A 269 -15.96 2.88 8.53
C LEU A 269 -16.03 2.81 10.05
N PHE A 270 -14.88 2.73 10.72
CA PHE A 270 -14.76 2.75 12.17
C PHE A 270 -14.26 4.10 12.63
N ASN A 271 -15.10 4.83 13.37
CA ASN A 271 -14.70 6.09 13.95
C ASN A 271 -13.86 5.84 15.21
N THR A 272 -12.57 6.13 15.14
CA THR A 272 -11.59 5.83 16.19
C THR A 272 -11.82 6.59 17.50
N ARG A 273 -12.50 7.73 17.45
CA ARG A 273 -12.75 8.58 18.64
C ARG A 273 -13.97 8.09 19.42
N THR A 274 -15.00 7.64 18.71
CA THR A 274 -16.28 7.21 19.31
C THR A 274 -16.39 5.69 19.47
N GLY A 275 -15.55 4.92 18.78
CA GLY A 275 -15.62 3.47 18.76
C GLY A 275 -16.80 2.90 17.96
N ILE A 276 -17.41 3.70 17.07
CA ILE A 276 -18.63 3.32 16.35
C ILE A 276 -18.32 2.93 14.91
N TRP A 277 -18.77 1.73 14.52
CA TRP A 277 -18.83 1.28 13.13
C TRP A 277 -20.06 1.84 12.41
N ARG A 278 -19.85 2.40 11.21
CA ARG A 278 -20.93 2.87 10.32
C ARG A 278 -20.85 2.16 8.98
N THR A 279 -22.01 1.85 8.42
CA THR A 279 -22.11 1.18 7.12
C THR A 279 -21.76 2.13 5.98
N ILE A 280 -20.87 1.70 5.10
CA ILE A 280 -20.59 2.39 3.83
C ILE A 280 -21.70 2.00 2.84
N SER A 281 -22.25 3.00 2.15
CA SER A 281 -23.28 2.81 1.13
C SER A 281 -22.82 1.85 0.02
N LYS A 282 -23.79 1.11 -0.54
CA LYS A 282 -23.58 0.24 -1.71
C LYS A 282 -24.03 0.88 -3.02
N THR A 283 -24.70 2.02 -2.97
CA THR A 283 -25.17 2.73 -4.17
C THR A 283 -23.97 3.20 -4.98
N ASN A 284 -23.89 2.79 -6.25
CA ASN A 284 -22.77 3.04 -7.17
C ASN A 284 -21.41 2.52 -6.68
N ALA A 285 -21.42 1.61 -5.70
CA ALA A 285 -20.19 1.06 -5.16
C ALA A 285 -19.53 0.10 -6.14
N PRO A 286 -18.19 -0.08 -6.06
CA PRO A 286 -17.51 -1.02 -6.92
C PRO A 286 -18.01 -2.46 -6.70
N THR A 287 -18.00 -3.27 -7.75
CA THR A 287 -18.35 -4.69 -7.70
C THR A 287 -17.55 -5.44 -6.63
N PRO A 288 -18.07 -6.56 -6.09
CA PRO A 288 -17.34 -7.39 -5.13
C PRO A 288 -15.95 -7.75 -5.63
N ARG A 289 -14.93 -7.55 -4.77
CA ARG A 289 -13.52 -7.68 -5.14
C ARG A 289 -12.60 -7.95 -3.96
N LEU A 290 -11.46 -8.57 -4.24
CA LEU A 290 -10.35 -8.76 -3.32
C LEU A 290 -9.04 -8.23 -3.92
N GLY A 291 -8.06 -7.91 -3.09
CA GLY A 291 -6.74 -7.47 -3.57
C GLY A 291 -6.77 -6.16 -4.35
N ALA A 292 -7.82 -5.35 -4.16
CA ALA A 292 -7.92 -4.03 -4.74
C ALA A 292 -6.99 -3.08 -3.99
N THR A 293 -6.34 -2.19 -4.74
CA THR A 293 -5.53 -1.13 -4.16
C THR A 293 -6.41 0.05 -3.76
N CYS A 294 -5.93 0.89 -2.86
CA CYS A 294 -6.68 2.05 -2.43
C CYS A 294 -5.79 3.16 -1.88
N VAL A 295 -6.32 4.39 -1.93
CA VAL A 295 -5.68 5.57 -1.32
C VAL A 295 -6.72 6.48 -0.68
N TRP A 296 -6.29 7.29 0.29
CA TRP A 296 -7.06 8.42 0.80
C TRP A 296 -6.57 9.71 0.12
N SER A 297 -7.46 10.43 -0.56
CA SER A 297 -7.09 11.65 -1.31
C SER A 297 -7.02 12.93 -0.46
N GLY A 298 -7.26 12.83 0.85
CA GLY A 298 -7.59 13.98 1.69
C GLY A 298 -9.08 14.31 1.71
N LYS A 299 -9.86 13.76 0.78
CA LYS A 299 -11.31 14.01 0.64
C LYS A 299 -12.13 12.75 0.38
N GLU A 300 -11.60 11.83 -0.42
CA GLU A 300 -12.29 10.65 -0.92
C GLU A 300 -11.42 9.40 -0.73
N PHE A 301 -12.06 8.29 -0.40
CA PHE A 301 -11.42 6.97 -0.35
C PHE A 301 -11.55 6.32 -1.73
N ILE A 302 -10.43 6.17 -2.43
CA ILE A 302 -10.37 5.71 -3.83
C ILE A 302 -9.99 4.23 -3.83
N VAL A 303 -10.78 3.39 -4.50
CA VAL A 303 -10.52 1.94 -4.65
C VAL A 303 -10.41 1.61 -6.14
N TRP A 304 -9.36 0.88 -6.52
CA TRP A 304 -9.09 0.52 -7.92
C TRP A 304 -8.60 -0.91 -8.08
N GLY A 305 -9.06 -1.56 -9.16
CA GLY A 305 -8.63 -2.89 -9.54
C GLY A 305 -9.06 -4.00 -8.58
N GLY A 306 -8.19 -4.99 -8.39
CA GLY A 306 -8.44 -6.20 -7.61
C GLY A 306 -8.86 -7.38 -8.50
N SER A 307 -9.37 -8.45 -7.91
CA SER A 307 -9.83 -9.64 -8.62
C SER A 307 -11.27 -10.00 -8.28
N ASP A 308 -11.94 -10.68 -9.22
CA ASP A 308 -13.27 -11.28 -9.03
C ASP A 308 -13.20 -12.67 -8.38
N ALA A 309 -14.35 -13.37 -8.32
CA ALA A 309 -14.45 -14.68 -7.68
C ALA A 309 -13.71 -15.80 -8.42
N ASN A 310 -13.41 -15.60 -9.70
CA ASN A 310 -12.67 -16.54 -10.54
C ASN A 310 -11.17 -16.21 -10.57
N GLY A 311 -10.74 -15.15 -9.85
CA GLY A 311 -9.38 -14.64 -9.89
C GLY A 311 -9.11 -13.69 -11.05
N ASN A 312 -10.10 -13.38 -11.90
CA ASN A 312 -9.88 -12.47 -13.02
C ASN A 312 -9.64 -11.05 -12.48
N PRO A 313 -8.60 -10.35 -12.97
CA PRO A 313 -8.31 -9.00 -12.56
C PRO A 313 -9.39 -8.03 -13.07
N ILE A 314 -9.64 -6.99 -12.29
CA ILE A 314 -10.69 -6.01 -12.51
C ILE A 314 -10.06 -4.69 -12.99
N GLY A 315 -10.63 -4.06 -14.02
CA GLY A 315 -10.17 -2.78 -14.59
C GLY A 315 -11.08 -1.60 -14.25
N THR A 316 -11.77 -1.65 -13.11
CA THR A 316 -12.73 -0.64 -12.67
C THR A 316 -12.44 -0.20 -11.24
N GLY A 317 -12.97 0.95 -10.85
CA GLY A 317 -12.88 1.46 -9.49
C GLY A 317 -13.90 2.55 -9.20
N ALA A 318 -13.91 3.00 -7.96
CA ALA A 318 -14.80 4.05 -7.50
C ALA A 318 -14.15 4.84 -6.37
N LYS A 319 -14.61 6.08 -6.18
CA LYS A 319 -14.22 6.96 -5.07
C LYS A 319 -15.40 7.18 -4.13
N TYR A 320 -15.16 7.01 -2.84
CA TYR A 320 -16.15 7.15 -1.78
C TYR A 320 -15.97 8.47 -1.06
N ASN A 321 -17.05 9.24 -0.97
CA ASN A 321 -17.11 10.46 -0.18
C ASN A 321 -17.75 10.15 1.19
N PRO A 322 -16.99 10.22 2.30
CA PRO A 322 -17.52 9.95 3.64
C PRO A 322 -18.52 11.00 4.15
N ALA A 323 -18.47 12.24 3.64
CA ALA A 323 -19.38 13.30 4.06
C ALA A 323 -20.80 13.08 3.53
N THR A 324 -20.95 12.49 2.34
CA THR A 324 -22.24 12.20 1.70
C THR A 324 -22.63 10.73 1.74
N ASN A 325 -21.73 9.85 2.21
CA ASN A 325 -21.88 8.39 2.20
C ASN A 325 -22.28 7.87 0.80
N SER A 326 -21.55 8.29 -0.24
CA SER A 326 -21.86 7.96 -1.63
C SER A 326 -20.60 7.62 -2.42
N TRP A 327 -20.75 6.70 -3.37
CA TRP A 327 -19.72 6.37 -4.35
C TRP A 327 -19.94 7.09 -5.67
N THR A 328 -18.83 7.43 -6.32
CA THR A 328 -18.77 7.87 -7.71
C THR A 328 -17.83 6.93 -8.46
N THR A 329 -18.29 6.40 -9.60
CA THR A 329 -17.47 5.56 -10.46
C THR A 329 -16.33 6.37 -11.06
N ILE A 330 -15.15 5.76 -11.15
CA ILE A 330 -13.97 6.36 -11.79
C ILE A 330 -14.02 6.06 -13.28
N THR A 331 -13.59 7.00 -14.13
CA THR A 331 -13.48 6.76 -15.57
C THR A 331 -12.55 5.58 -15.89
N THR A 332 -12.93 4.80 -16.91
CA THR A 332 -12.07 3.77 -17.51
C THR A 332 -11.37 4.25 -18.78
N THR A 333 -11.67 5.46 -19.24
CA THR A 333 -11.03 6.05 -20.42
C THR A 333 -9.56 6.36 -20.10
N GLY A 334 -8.64 5.74 -20.84
CA GLY A 334 -7.19 5.88 -20.59
C GLY A 334 -6.69 5.13 -19.35
N ALA A 335 -7.55 4.35 -18.71
CA ALA A 335 -7.20 3.58 -17.52
C ALA A 335 -6.23 2.42 -17.85
N PRO A 336 -5.45 1.95 -16.87
CA PRO A 336 -4.62 0.75 -16.99
C PRO A 336 -5.43 -0.49 -17.40
N ALA A 337 -4.75 -1.46 -18.00
CA ALA A 337 -5.28 -2.82 -18.13
C ALA A 337 -5.71 -3.38 -16.76
N PRO A 338 -6.76 -4.25 -16.71
CA PRO A 338 -7.20 -4.89 -15.48
C PRO A 338 -6.05 -5.55 -14.71
N ARG A 339 -5.98 -5.28 -13.40
CA ARG A 339 -4.89 -5.78 -12.54
C ARG A 339 -5.28 -5.90 -11.08
N SER A 340 -4.54 -6.73 -10.36
CA SER A 340 -4.59 -6.88 -8.90
C SER A 340 -3.20 -6.75 -8.27
N SER A 341 -3.14 -6.58 -6.95
CA SER A 341 -1.88 -6.54 -6.19
C SER A 341 -0.87 -5.47 -6.64
N GLN A 342 -1.35 -4.43 -7.32
CA GLN A 342 -0.56 -3.25 -7.67
C GLN A 342 -0.35 -2.36 -6.44
N THR A 343 0.81 -1.71 -6.37
CA THR A 343 1.06 -0.67 -5.39
C THR A 343 0.28 0.58 -5.77
N ALA A 344 -0.30 1.26 -4.78
CA ALA A 344 -0.85 2.60 -4.97
C ALA A 344 -0.42 3.54 -3.86
N ILE A 345 -0.16 4.78 -4.25
CA ILE A 345 0.20 5.87 -3.35
C ILE A 345 -0.59 7.13 -3.72
N TRP A 346 -0.84 7.99 -2.74
CA TRP A 346 -1.36 9.33 -3.00
C TRP A 346 -0.20 10.30 -3.13
N ASP A 347 -0.09 10.99 -4.26
CA ASP A 347 1.00 11.92 -4.56
C ASP A 347 0.73 13.38 -4.09
N GLY A 348 -0.31 13.55 -3.26
CA GLY A 348 -0.85 14.86 -2.86
C GLY A 348 -1.99 15.35 -3.74
N SER A 349 -2.13 14.82 -4.95
CA SER A 349 -3.15 15.26 -5.93
C SER A 349 -3.72 14.14 -6.81
N ARG A 350 -3.03 13.00 -6.90
CA ARG A 350 -3.36 11.88 -7.77
C ARG A 350 -3.09 10.57 -7.04
N MET A 351 -3.87 9.54 -7.40
CA MET A 351 -3.51 8.17 -7.09
C MET A 351 -2.51 7.70 -8.14
N VAL A 352 -1.28 7.39 -7.74
CA VAL A 352 -0.28 6.77 -8.62
C VAL A 352 -0.28 5.28 -8.34
N ILE A 353 -0.44 4.47 -9.38
CA ILE A 353 -0.33 3.02 -9.31
C ILE A 353 0.90 2.54 -10.09
N TRP A 354 1.50 1.45 -9.64
CA TRP A 354 2.64 0.84 -10.31
C TRP A 354 2.60 -0.70 -10.23
N GLY A 355 2.90 -1.36 -11.35
CA GLY A 355 2.99 -2.81 -11.46
C GLY A 355 1.67 -3.54 -11.23
N GLY A 356 1.73 -4.67 -10.52
CA GLY A 356 0.61 -5.58 -10.26
C GLY A 356 0.59 -6.81 -11.16
N SER A 357 -0.44 -7.64 -11.04
CA SER A 357 -0.61 -8.90 -11.76
C SER A 357 -1.86 -8.94 -12.65
N GLY A 358 -1.74 -9.59 -13.81
CA GLY A 358 -2.83 -9.87 -14.76
C GLY A 358 -3.52 -11.23 -14.56
N GLU A 359 -4.24 -11.73 -15.59
CA GLU A 359 -5.08 -12.95 -15.55
C GLU A 359 -4.33 -14.26 -15.33
N CYS A 360 -3.12 -14.39 -15.86
CA CYS A 360 -2.38 -15.65 -15.88
C CYS A 360 -1.08 -15.54 -15.09
N CYS A 361 -0.63 -16.66 -14.52
CA CYS A 361 0.56 -16.75 -13.68
C CYS A 361 1.78 -16.08 -14.32
N ASN A 362 2.53 -15.34 -13.50
CA ASN A 362 3.73 -14.59 -13.89
C ASN A 362 3.50 -13.46 -14.91
N ASN A 363 2.26 -13.04 -15.17
CA ASN A 363 1.99 -11.81 -15.92
C ASN A 363 2.03 -10.61 -14.98
N TRP A 364 3.25 -10.11 -14.72
CA TRP A 364 3.46 -8.89 -13.95
C TRP A 364 3.57 -7.68 -14.87
N PHE A 365 3.06 -6.55 -14.40
CA PHE A 365 3.17 -5.30 -15.11
C PHE A 365 4.44 -4.53 -14.68
N ASN A 366 5.04 -3.79 -15.62
CA ASN A 366 6.09 -2.79 -15.40
C ASN A 366 5.64 -1.37 -15.76
N ASP A 367 4.34 -1.15 -15.90
CA ASP A 367 3.76 0.15 -16.21
C ASP A 367 3.14 0.78 -14.95
N GLY A 368 2.90 2.09 -15.05
CA GLY A 368 2.24 2.86 -14.01
C GLY A 368 1.33 3.91 -14.60
N PHE A 369 0.35 4.32 -13.79
CA PHE A 369 -0.65 5.28 -14.20
C PHE A 369 -0.97 6.22 -13.03
N ALA A 370 -1.21 7.49 -13.35
CA ALA A 370 -1.65 8.49 -12.40
C ALA A 370 -3.11 8.84 -12.67
N TYR A 371 -3.97 8.62 -11.68
CA TYR A 371 -5.37 9.02 -11.70
C TYR A 371 -5.57 10.35 -10.97
N THR A 372 -6.14 11.33 -11.67
CA THR A 372 -6.58 12.61 -11.10
C THR A 372 -8.08 12.53 -10.81
N PRO A 373 -8.53 12.54 -9.54
CA PRO A 373 -9.95 12.45 -9.19
C PRO A 373 -10.79 13.67 -9.54
#